data_AF-A0A2S2NJ06-F1
#
_entry.id   AF-A0A2S2NJ06-F1
#
_cell.length_a   1.000
_cell.length_b   1.000
_cell.length_c   1.000
_cell.angle_alpha   90.00
_cell.angle_beta   90.00
_cell.angle_gamma   90.00
#
_symmetry.space_group_name_H-M   'P 1'
#
loop_
_entity.id
_entity.type
_entity.pdbx_description
1 polymer ?
#
loop_
_entity_poly.entity_id
_entity_poly.type
_entity_poly.pdbx_seq_one_letter_code
_entity_poly.pdbx_strand_id
1 'polypeptide(L)'
;MTEKVIPSVMELRQKASKNDHKVIEGWDCTFGKWSGNISEDKRAKLLLGFFQFYSNKRRLKDNVLSTCTGRCMKKHKFYENFTQLSGISKIQRTKFKTFQSKVDSSFEKFYGLVLQDPFELSFNLTKNIYKQVLTDFCELCNQSSTLLINMKGYNLFFNA
;
A
#
# COMPACT_ATOMS: atom_id res chain seq x y z
N MET A 1 -3.58 5.29 -16.36
CA MET A 1 -2.27 5.87 -15.99
C MET A 1 -2.27 6.05 -14.47
N THR A 2 -1.31 5.48 -13.75
CA THR A 2 -1.24 5.55 -12.28
C THR A 2 -0.40 6.77 -11.89
N GLU A 3 -0.97 7.71 -11.15
CA GLU A 3 -0.25 8.89 -10.67
C GLU A 3 0.49 8.59 -9.36
N LYS A 4 1.77 8.94 -9.30
CA LYS A 4 2.59 8.75 -8.11
C LYS A 4 2.54 10.02 -7.26
N VAL A 5 1.65 10.00 -6.27
CA VAL A 5 1.34 11.16 -5.42
C VAL A 5 2.29 11.28 -4.23
N ILE A 6 2.70 10.15 -3.67
CA ILE A 6 3.62 10.06 -2.52
C ILE A 6 4.78 9.12 -2.85
N PRO A 7 5.99 9.38 -2.34
CA PRO A 7 7.11 8.46 -2.49
C PRO A 7 6.89 7.20 -1.63
N SER A 8 7.49 6.09 -2.06
CA SER A 8 7.59 4.90 -1.22
C SER A 8 8.63 5.08 -0.12
N VAL A 9 8.60 4.23 0.92
CA VAL A 9 9.62 4.26 1.98
C VAL A 9 11.01 3.97 1.43
N MET A 10 11.14 3.09 0.45
CA MET A 10 12.41 2.84 -0.24
C MET A 10 12.96 4.12 -0.91
N GLU A 11 12.10 4.93 -1.50
CA GLU A 11 12.50 6.18 -2.14
C GLU A 11 12.82 7.28 -1.12
N LEU A 12 12.10 7.30 0.01
CA LEU A 12 12.44 8.18 1.12
C LEU A 12 13.80 7.81 1.72
N ARG A 13 14.13 6.52 1.81
CA ARG A 13 15.43 6.05 2.31
C ARG A 13 16.60 6.55 1.48
N GLN A 14 16.43 6.67 0.15
CA GLN A 14 17.46 7.23 -0.72
C GLN A 14 17.75 8.71 -0.45
N LYS A 15 16.83 9.42 0.22
CA LYS A 15 16.97 10.83 0.61
C LYS A 15 17.46 11.01 2.04
N ALA A 16 17.72 9.92 2.76
CA ALA A 16 18.14 9.97 4.15
C ALA A 16 19.58 10.46 4.27
N SER A 17 19.81 11.35 5.23
CA SER A 17 21.14 11.74 5.68
C SER A 17 21.67 10.73 6.72
N LYS A 18 22.94 10.86 7.11
CA LYS A 18 23.53 10.03 8.17
C LYS A 18 22.77 10.13 9.49
N ASN A 19 22.20 11.30 9.78
CA ASN A 19 21.46 11.55 11.02
C ASN A 19 20.07 10.91 11.04
N ASP A 20 19.53 10.57 9.86
CA ASP A 20 18.24 9.88 9.74
C ASP A 20 18.37 8.37 9.91
N HIS A 21 19.60 7.84 10.03
CA HIS A 21 19.82 6.40 10.15
C HIS A 21 19.25 5.85 11.45
N LYS A 22 18.33 4.88 11.32
CA LYS A 22 17.67 4.26 12.46
C LYS A 22 17.43 2.77 12.21
N VAL A 23 17.88 1.95 13.15
CA VAL A 23 17.56 0.52 13.19
C VAL A 23 16.78 0.23 14.47
N ILE A 24 15.61 -0.38 14.34
CA ILE A 24 14.72 -0.73 15.46
C ILE A 24 14.43 -2.22 15.38
N GLU A 25 14.74 -2.95 16.44
CA GLU A 25 14.58 -4.42 16.50
C GLU A 25 15.20 -5.15 15.30
N GLY A 26 16.28 -4.62 14.72
CA GLY A 26 16.95 -5.17 13.54
C GLY A 26 16.24 -4.89 12.20
N TRP A 27 15.19 -4.07 12.17
CA TRP A 27 14.62 -3.50 10.96
C TRP A 27 15.23 -2.14 10.65
N ASP A 28 15.57 -1.89 9.38
CA ASP A 28 16.06 -0.59 8.92
C ASP A 28 14.87 0.36 8.73
N CYS A 29 14.71 1.25 9.71
CA CYS A 29 13.71 2.29 9.80
C CYS A 29 14.23 3.65 9.30
N THR A 30 15.32 3.65 8.52
CA THR A 30 15.88 4.87 7.92
C THR A 30 14.95 5.39 6.83
N PHE A 31 14.58 6.67 6.90
CA PHE A 31 13.89 7.41 5.84
C PHE A 31 14.24 8.91 5.91
N GLY A 32 14.40 9.55 4.75
CA GLY A 32 14.64 10.99 4.64
C GLY A 32 13.36 11.81 4.61
N LYS A 33 13.51 13.13 4.65
CA LYS A 33 12.39 14.08 4.62
C LYS A 33 11.65 14.06 3.27
N TRP A 34 10.34 14.29 3.32
CA TRP A 34 9.50 14.60 2.17
C TRP A 34 8.64 15.82 2.46
N SER A 35 8.68 16.78 1.55
CA SER A 35 7.98 18.07 1.64
C SER A 35 6.98 18.26 0.50
N GLY A 36 6.55 17.18 -0.16
CA GLY A 36 5.54 17.25 -1.21
C GLY A 36 4.16 17.57 -0.64
N ASN A 37 3.32 18.18 -1.49
CA ASN A 37 1.93 18.46 -1.17
C ASN A 37 1.02 17.92 -2.28
N ILE A 38 -0.20 17.56 -1.91
CA ILE A 38 -1.26 17.18 -2.86
C ILE A 38 -2.04 18.44 -3.19
N SER A 39 -1.95 18.87 -4.44
CA SER A 39 -2.66 20.06 -4.92
C SER A 39 -4.18 19.87 -4.83
N GLU A 40 -4.91 20.95 -4.49
CA GLU A 40 -6.36 20.92 -4.25
C GLU A 40 -7.14 20.38 -5.46
N ASP A 41 -6.74 20.79 -6.67
CA ASP A 41 -7.33 20.39 -7.95
C ASP A 41 -7.31 18.87 -8.17
N LYS A 42 -6.35 18.16 -7.57
CA LYS A 42 -6.23 16.71 -7.69
C LYS A 42 -7.07 15.95 -6.68
N ARG A 43 -7.48 16.56 -5.56
CA ARG A 43 -8.10 15.85 -4.43
C ARG A 43 -9.36 15.09 -4.82
N ALA A 44 -10.27 15.72 -5.57
CA ALA A 44 -11.50 15.06 -6.02
C ALA A 44 -11.21 13.85 -6.94
N LYS A 45 -10.20 13.95 -7.80
CA LYS A 45 -9.77 12.86 -8.68
C LYS A 45 -9.11 11.73 -7.89
N LEU A 46 -8.29 12.07 -6.89
CA LEU A 46 -7.63 11.10 -6.01
C LEU A 46 -8.62 10.38 -5.11
N LEU A 47 -9.63 11.08 -4.58
CA LEU A 47 -10.69 10.46 -3.79
C LEU A 47 -11.53 9.48 -4.63
N LEU A 48 -11.89 9.87 -5.86
CA LEU A 48 -12.55 8.95 -6.79
C LEU A 48 -11.66 7.74 -7.10
N GLY A 49 -10.38 7.97 -7.38
CA GLY A 49 -9.39 6.92 -7.62
C GLY A 49 -9.20 5.99 -6.42
N PHE A 50 -9.28 6.50 -5.18
CA PHE A 50 -9.25 5.71 -3.96
C PHE A 50 -10.43 4.74 -3.91
N PHE A 51 -11.65 5.24 -4.10
CA PHE A 51 -12.85 4.40 -4.08
C PHE A 51 -12.83 3.35 -5.19
N GLN A 52 -12.49 3.75 -6.42
CA GLN A 52 -12.34 2.82 -7.54
C GLN A 52 -11.23 1.81 -7.30
N PHE A 53 -10.17 2.19 -6.58
CA PHE A 53 -9.10 1.28 -6.27
C PHE A 53 -9.57 0.24 -5.25
N TYR A 54 -10.13 0.68 -4.14
CA TYR A 54 -10.47 -0.23 -3.05
C TYR A 54 -11.77 -1.03 -3.26
N SER A 55 -12.58 -0.71 -4.27
CA SER A 55 -13.75 -1.53 -4.64
C SER A 55 -13.39 -2.88 -5.27
N ASN A 56 -12.19 -3.04 -5.83
CA ASN A 56 -11.78 -4.28 -6.50
C ASN A 56 -11.33 -5.37 -5.51
N LYS A 57 -12.30 -6.09 -4.95
CA LYS A 57 -12.09 -7.17 -3.99
C LYS A 57 -11.12 -8.26 -4.47
N ARG A 58 -11.18 -8.65 -5.74
CA ARG A 58 -10.27 -9.68 -6.30
C ARG A 58 -8.83 -9.20 -6.26
N ARG A 59 -8.59 -7.95 -6.66
CA ARG A 59 -7.25 -7.36 -6.58
C ARG A 59 -6.73 -7.33 -5.15
N LEU A 60 -7.55 -6.92 -4.17
CA LEU A 60 -7.12 -6.86 -2.76
C LEU A 60 -6.82 -8.25 -2.19
N LYS A 61 -7.56 -9.28 -2.61
CA LYS A 61 -7.33 -10.66 -2.19
C LYS A 61 -6.06 -11.28 -2.78
N ASP A 62 -5.77 -11.00 -4.04
CA ASP A 62 -4.69 -11.66 -4.77
C ASP A 62 -3.32 -11.01 -4.53
N ASN A 63 -3.29 -9.80 -3.97
CA ASN A 63 -2.08 -8.98 -3.90
C ASN A 63 -1.77 -8.52 -2.47
N VAL A 64 -0.49 -8.23 -2.26
CA VAL A 64 0.07 -7.46 -1.16
C VAL A 64 0.21 -6.03 -1.61
N LEU A 65 -0.33 -5.11 -0.82
CA LEU A 65 -0.07 -3.67 -0.94
C LEU A 65 1.19 -3.36 -0.13
N SER A 66 2.33 -3.21 -0.80
CA SER A 66 3.59 -2.89 -0.14
C SER A 66 3.75 -1.39 -0.01
N THR A 67 3.63 -0.89 1.23
CA THR A 67 3.96 0.50 1.57
C THR A 67 5.46 0.76 1.49
N CYS A 68 6.27 -0.28 1.77
CA CYS A 68 7.73 -0.21 1.66
C CYS A 68 8.18 0.14 0.23
N THR A 69 7.65 -0.55 -0.78
CA THR A 69 8.03 -0.38 -2.19
C THR A 69 7.08 0.53 -2.98
N GLY A 70 5.91 0.85 -2.43
CA GLY A 70 4.82 1.53 -3.15
C GLY A 70 4.20 0.69 -4.28
N ARG A 71 4.32 -0.65 -4.23
CA ARG A 71 3.86 -1.55 -5.31
C ARG A 71 2.75 -2.48 -4.83
N CYS A 72 1.90 -2.86 -5.76
CA CYS A 72 0.92 -3.93 -5.60
C CYS A 72 1.49 -5.21 -6.24
N MET A 73 1.72 -6.25 -5.44
CA MET A 73 2.42 -7.47 -5.87
C MET A 73 1.61 -8.72 -5.55
N LYS A 74 1.62 -9.72 -6.42
CA LYS A 74 0.90 -10.98 -6.17
C LYS A 74 1.43 -11.68 -4.92
N LYS A 75 0.52 -12.14 -4.05
CA LYS A 75 0.87 -12.80 -2.77
C LYS A 75 1.84 -13.97 -2.96
N HIS A 76 1.54 -14.87 -3.90
CA HIS A 76 2.36 -16.06 -4.17
C HIS A 76 3.77 -15.75 -4.72
N LYS A 77 4.01 -14.55 -5.24
CA LYS A 77 5.35 -14.10 -5.68
C LYS A 77 5.95 -13.05 -4.77
N PHE A 78 5.27 -12.68 -3.68
CA PHE A 78 5.66 -11.54 -2.89
C PHE A 78 7.04 -11.75 -2.27
N TYR A 79 7.23 -12.88 -1.58
CA TYR A 79 8.49 -13.19 -0.93
C TYR A 79 9.66 -13.24 -1.93
N GLU A 80 9.50 -13.97 -3.03
CA GLU A 80 10.50 -14.06 -4.11
C GLU A 80 10.86 -12.67 -4.65
N ASN A 81 9.87 -11.90 -5.12
CA ASN A 81 10.08 -10.59 -5.70
C ASN A 81 10.75 -9.63 -4.71
N PHE A 82 10.31 -9.64 -3.45
CA PHE A 82 10.81 -8.75 -2.42
C PHE A 82 12.28 -9.05 -2.07
N THR A 83 12.65 -10.33 -1.98
CA THR A 83 14.03 -10.76 -1.73
C THR A 83 14.99 -10.52 -2.89
N GLN A 84 14.52 -10.06 -4.05
CA GLN A 84 15.34 -9.71 -5.22
C GLN A 84 15.49 -8.19 -5.42
N LEU A 85 14.78 -7.35 -4.66
CA LEU A 85 14.83 -5.89 -4.82
C LEU A 85 16.22 -5.32 -4.47
N SER A 86 16.78 -4.49 -5.34
CA SER A 86 18.12 -3.90 -5.21
C SER A 86 18.25 -2.80 -4.14
N GLY A 87 17.14 -2.27 -3.61
CA GLY A 87 17.13 -1.19 -2.61
C GLY A 87 16.90 -1.62 -1.16
N ILE A 88 16.90 -2.93 -0.89
CA ILE A 88 16.74 -3.48 0.47
C ILE A 88 18.12 -3.75 1.07
N SER A 89 18.35 -3.23 2.28
CA SER A 89 19.62 -3.41 2.99
C SER A 89 19.90 -4.89 3.26
N LYS A 90 21.19 -5.26 3.36
CA LYS A 90 21.59 -6.66 3.64
C LYS A 90 20.93 -7.17 4.93
N ILE A 91 20.84 -6.33 5.96
CA ILE A 91 20.21 -6.65 7.24
C ILE A 91 18.71 -6.94 7.06
N GLN A 92 17.98 -6.06 6.36
CA GLN A 92 16.56 -6.29 6.06
C GLN A 92 16.34 -7.55 5.25
N ARG A 93 17.20 -7.83 4.26
CA ARG A 93 17.08 -9.04 3.43
C ARG A 93 17.32 -10.30 4.25
N THR A 94 18.37 -10.32 5.08
CA THR A 94 18.66 -11.45 5.96
C THR A 94 17.52 -11.68 6.95
N LYS A 95 17.07 -10.62 7.63
CA LYS A 95 15.96 -10.71 8.58
C LYS A 95 14.68 -11.18 7.89
N PHE A 96 14.31 -10.58 6.76
CA PHE A 96 13.14 -10.99 5.99
C PHE A 96 13.21 -12.46 5.55
N LYS A 97 14.40 -12.94 5.11
CA LYS A 97 14.61 -14.35 4.77
C LYS A 97 14.38 -15.31 5.94
N THR A 98 14.78 -14.91 7.15
CA THR A 98 14.51 -15.73 8.36
C THR A 98 13.02 -15.79 8.73
N PHE A 99 12.20 -14.90 8.17
CA PHE A 99 10.76 -14.83 8.43
C PHE A 99 9.90 -15.41 7.30
N GLN A 100 10.44 -16.22 6.39
CA GLN A 100 9.65 -16.78 5.28
C GLN A 100 8.34 -17.45 5.75
N SER A 101 8.42 -18.36 6.72
CA SER A 101 7.24 -19.03 7.28
C SER A 101 6.24 -18.05 7.94
N LYS A 102 6.73 -16.96 8.55
CA LYS A 102 5.90 -15.88 9.11
C LYS A 102 5.23 -15.07 8.01
N VAL A 103 5.93 -14.79 6.91
CA VAL A 103 5.40 -14.10 5.73
C VAL A 103 4.31 -14.94 5.10
N ASP A 104 4.59 -16.21 4.83
CA ASP A 104 3.65 -17.15 4.23
C ASP A 104 2.40 -17.25 5.12
N SER A 105 2.53 -17.56 6.41
CA SER A 105 1.39 -17.61 7.33
C SER A 105 0.63 -16.28 7.50
N SER A 106 1.31 -15.14 7.47
CA SER A 106 0.69 -13.81 7.64
C SER A 106 -0.03 -13.35 6.37
N PHE A 107 0.46 -13.74 5.19
CA PHE A 107 0.04 -13.20 3.89
C PHE A 107 -0.80 -14.21 3.09
N GLU A 108 -0.70 -15.51 3.38
CA GLU A 108 -1.46 -16.60 2.75
C GLU A 108 -2.90 -16.74 3.26
N LYS A 109 -3.34 -15.98 4.28
CA LYS A 109 -4.79 -15.95 4.60
C LYS A 109 -5.56 -15.54 3.34
N PHE A 110 -6.23 -16.53 2.73
CA PHE A 110 -6.86 -16.49 1.39
C PHE A 110 -7.96 -15.42 1.23
N TYR A 111 -8.35 -14.73 2.30
CA TYR A 111 -9.53 -13.88 2.32
C TYR A 111 -9.30 -12.45 2.84
N GLY A 112 -8.09 -12.12 3.30
CA GLY A 112 -7.77 -10.81 3.88
C GLY A 112 -7.01 -9.88 2.93
N LEU A 113 -7.21 -8.57 3.11
CA LEU A 113 -6.32 -7.54 2.63
C LEU A 113 -4.95 -7.75 3.27
N VAL A 114 -3.88 -7.61 2.50
CA VAL A 114 -2.52 -7.58 3.03
C VAL A 114 -1.93 -6.21 2.75
N LEU A 115 -1.92 -5.36 3.78
CA LEU A 115 -1.18 -4.11 3.81
C LEU A 115 0.12 -4.36 4.56
N GLN A 116 1.24 -4.37 3.84
CA GLN A 116 2.55 -4.60 4.44
C GLN A 116 2.92 -3.42 5.36
N ASP A 117 3.48 -3.73 6.53
CA ASP A 117 4.15 -2.72 7.33
C ASP A 117 5.39 -2.15 6.58
N PRO A 118 5.61 -0.83 6.61
CA PRO A 118 6.72 -0.20 5.89
C PRO A 118 8.12 -0.61 6.39
N PHE A 119 8.24 -1.08 7.64
CA PHE A 119 9.50 -1.37 8.32
C PHE A 119 9.62 -2.82 8.78
N GLU A 120 8.61 -3.38 9.48
CA GLU A 120 8.54 -4.81 9.78
C GLU A 120 8.02 -5.56 8.54
N LEU A 121 8.92 -5.85 7.60
CA LEU A 121 8.56 -6.26 6.24
C LEU A 121 7.76 -7.58 6.18
N SER A 122 7.82 -8.40 7.23
CA SER A 122 7.03 -9.63 7.40
C SER A 122 5.65 -9.44 8.03
N PHE A 123 5.28 -8.21 8.40
CA PHE A 123 4.06 -7.92 9.13
C PHE A 123 2.94 -7.43 8.21
N ASN A 124 1.74 -7.95 8.45
CA ASN A 124 0.51 -7.53 7.80
C ASN A 124 -0.29 -6.65 8.76
N LEU A 125 -0.37 -5.34 8.49
CA LEU A 125 -1.13 -4.38 9.29
C LEU A 125 -2.62 -4.72 9.36
N THR A 126 -3.14 -5.43 8.35
CA THR A 126 -4.55 -5.77 8.22
C THR A 126 -4.84 -7.23 8.57
N LYS A 127 -3.95 -7.91 9.32
CA LYS A 127 -4.06 -9.35 9.68
C LYS A 127 -5.36 -9.74 10.42
N ASN A 128 -6.01 -8.76 11.06
CA ASN A 128 -7.24 -8.94 11.83
C ASN A 128 -8.51 -8.59 11.03
N ILE A 129 -8.38 -8.12 9.78
CA ILE A 129 -9.54 -7.87 8.92
C ILE A 129 -10.07 -9.21 8.41
N TYR A 130 -11.30 -9.54 8.80
CA TYR A 130 -12.00 -10.74 8.33
C TYR A 130 -12.74 -10.49 7.01
N LYS A 131 -13.15 -11.58 6.36
CA LYS A 131 -13.73 -11.59 5.01
C LYS A 131 -14.92 -10.65 4.85
N GLN A 132 -15.80 -10.56 5.85
CA GLN A 132 -16.99 -9.72 5.76
C GLN A 132 -16.63 -8.23 5.78
N VAL A 133 -15.79 -7.78 6.71
CA VAL A 133 -15.33 -6.37 6.74
C VAL A 133 -14.67 -5.96 5.44
N LEU A 134 -13.82 -6.82 4.86
CA LEU A 134 -13.24 -6.52 3.54
C LEU A 134 -14.31 -6.44 2.44
N THR A 135 -15.35 -7.27 2.52
CA THR A 135 -16.47 -7.26 1.57
C THR A 135 -17.23 -5.95 1.66
N ASP A 136 -17.65 -5.58 2.86
CA ASP A 136 -18.44 -4.38 3.13
C ASP A 136 -17.64 -3.13 2.75
N PHE A 137 -16.34 -3.09 3.08
CA PHE A 137 -15.45 -2.02 2.68
C PHE A 137 -15.35 -1.86 1.15
N CYS A 138 -15.20 -2.96 0.40
CA CYS A 138 -15.17 -2.91 -1.06
C CYS A 138 -16.51 -2.41 -1.63
N GLU A 139 -17.62 -2.84 -1.05
CA GLU A 139 -18.96 -2.44 -1.48
C GLU A 139 -19.22 -0.95 -1.22
N LEU A 140 -18.87 -0.46 -0.03
CA LEU A 140 -18.96 0.97 0.31
C LEU A 140 -18.07 1.81 -0.61
N CYS A 141 -16.86 1.33 -0.93
CA CYS A 141 -16.02 1.99 -1.93
C CYS A 141 -16.69 2.02 -3.32
N ASN A 142 -17.32 0.93 -3.74
CA ASN A 142 -18.06 0.90 -5.01
C ASN A 142 -19.20 1.92 -5.03
N GLN A 143 -20.07 1.90 -4.02
CA GLN A 143 -21.20 2.82 -3.90
C GLN A 143 -20.75 4.28 -3.83
N SER A 144 -19.70 4.57 -3.06
CA SER A 144 -19.11 5.91 -2.96
C SER A 144 -18.58 6.40 -4.31
N SER A 145 -17.93 5.52 -5.09
CA SER A 145 -17.45 5.87 -6.43
C SER A 145 -18.61 6.24 -7.37
N THR A 146 -19.71 5.49 -7.33
CA THR A 146 -20.93 5.77 -8.11
C THR A 146 -21.54 7.10 -7.70
N LEU A 147 -21.66 7.35 -6.39
CA LEU A 147 -22.19 8.60 -5.85
C LEU A 147 -21.38 9.81 -6.33
N LEU A 148 -20.04 9.76 -6.22
CA LEU A 148 -19.16 10.84 -6.65
C LEU A 148 -19.23 11.10 -8.16
N ILE A 149 -19.36 10.05 -8.99
CA ILE A 149 -19.51 10.19 -10.44
C ILE A 149 -20.84 10.88 -10.75
N ASN A 150 -21.93 10.44 -10.12
CA ASN A 150 -23.25 11.01 -10.36
C ASN A 150 -23.31 12.48 -9.92
N MET A 151 -22.76 12.83 -8.75
CA MET A 151 -22.68 14.21 -8.28
C MET A 151 -21.91 15.13 -9.25
N LYS A 152 -20.83 14.64 -9.86
CA LYS A 152 -20.12 15.39 -10.91
C LYS A 152 -20.98 15.58 -12.16
N GLY A 153 -21.72 14.55 -12.56
CA GLY A 153 -22.71 14.64 -13.63
C GLY A 153 -23.75 15.72 -13.35
N TYR A 154 -24.32 15.74 -12.15
CA TYR A 154 -25.27 16.78 -11.73
C TYR A 154 -24.69 18.20 -11.80
N ASN A 155 -23.44 18.42 -11.39
CA ASN A 155 -22.79 19.75 -11.46
C ASN A 155 -22.55 20.25 -12.89
N LEU A 156 -22.55 19.38 -13.91
CA LEU A 156 -22.47 19.77 -15.32
C LEU A 156 -23.83 20.20 -15.90
N PHE A 157 -24.95 19.75 -15.33
CA PHE A 157 -26.30 20.09 -15.80
C PHE A 157 -26.88 21.36 -15.16
N PHE A 158 -26.30 21.84 -14.05
CA PHE A 158 -26.76 23.07 -13.36
C PHE A 158 -25.82 24.27 -13.52
N ASN A 159 -24.67 24.10 -14.20
CA ASN A 159 -23.74 25.18 -14.54
C ASN A 159 -23.66 25.43 -16.06
N ALA A 160 -24.67 25.02 -16.83
CA ALA A 160 -24.82 25.27 -18.25
C ALA A 160 -26.00 26.21 -18.51
#